data_AF-J1BBK6-F1
#
_entry.id   AF-J1BBK6-F1
#
_cell.length_a   1.000
_cell.length_b   1.000
_cell.length_c   1.000
_cell.angle_alpha   90.00
_cell.angle_beta   90.00
_cell.angle_gamma   90.00
#
_symmetry.space_group_name_H-M   'P 1'
#
loop_
_entity.id
_entity.type
_entity.pdbx_description
1 polymer ?
#
loop_
_entity_poly.entity_id
_entity_poly.type
_entity_poly.pdbx_seq_one_letter_code
_entity_poly.pdbx_strand_id
1 'polypeptide(L)'
;MADEAHISVEVAYLLTQQVREVFHQDTPAQGQRLAARLIKRLPACPIPEIARLGRTLRKWKDAFLAYFDTGEASNAPHRSHQRTLSN
;
A
#
# COMPACT_ATOMS: atom_id res chain seq x y z
N MET A 1 -9.96 -5.76 -28.07
CA MET A 1 -10.26 -6.86 -27.14
C MET A 1 -9.01 -7.39 -26.44
N ALA A 2 -7.85 -7.55 -27.12
CA ALA A 2 -6.59 -7.86 -26.45
C ALA A 2 -5.99 -6.66 -25.67
N ASP A 3 -6.10 -5.44 -26.21
CA ASP A 3 -5.61 -4.21 -25.56
C ASP A 3 -6.27 -3.89 -24.21
N GLU A 4 -7.60 -3.99 -24.11
CA GLU A 4 -8.33 -3.59 -22.91
C GLU A 4 -8.08 -4.53 -21.72
N ALA A 5 -7.92 -5.83 -21.99
CA ALA A 5 -7.53 -6.81 -20.98
C ALA A 5 -6.06 -6.61 -20.56
N HIS A 6 -5.17 -6.28 -21.49
CA HIS A 6 -3.77 -6.01 -21.19
C HIS A 6 -3.60 -4.74 -20.33
N ILE A 7 -4.30 -3.65 -20.68
CA ILE A 7 -4.37 -2.41 -19.90
C ILE A 7 -4.94 -2.69 -18.51
N SER A 8 -5.98 -3.53 -18.41
CA SER A 8 -6.58 -3.89 -17.11
C SER A 8 -5.60 -4.65 -16.21
N VAL A 9 -4.81 -5.56 -16.76
CA VAL A 9 -3.78 -6.31 -16.03
C VAL A 9 -2.63 -5.40 -15.60
N GLU A 10 -2.18 -4.50 -16.48
CA GLU A 10 -1.11 -3.53 -16.15
C GLU A 10 -1.55 -2.60 -15.01
N VAL A 11 -2.75 -2.04 -15.07
CA VAL A 11 -3.29 -1.17 -14.01
C VAL A 11 -3.47 -1.96 -12.71
N ALA A 12 -3.95 -3.20 -12.75
CA ALA A 12 -4.04 -4.05 -11.57
C ALA A 12 -2.67 -4.39 -10.97
N TYR A 13 -1.66 -4.63 -11.81
CA TYR A 13 -0.28 -4.87 -11.39
C TYR A 13 0.32 -3.64 -10.73
N LEU A 14 0.20 -2.46 -11.34
CA LEU A 14 0.68 -1.20 -10.77
C LEU A 14 0.01 -0.88 -9.43
N LEU A 15 -1.28 -1.18 -9.29
CA LEU A 15 -1.99 -1.01 -8.02
C LEU A 15 -1.51 -1.99 -6.95
N THR A 16 -1.19 -3.23 -7.33
CA THR A 16 -0.60 -4.21 -6.41
C THR A 16 0.76 -3.72 -5.90
N GLN A 17 1.56 -3.09 -6.76
CA GLN A 17 2.84 -2.49 -6.39
C GLN A 17 2.64 -1.27 -5.46
N GLN A 18 1.68 -0.40 -5.74
CA GLN A 18 1.37 0.73 -4.85
C GLN A 18 0.86 0.28 -3.47
N VAL A 19 0.06 -0.78 -3.43
CA VAL A 19 -0.38 -1.38 -2.16
C VAL A 19 0.82 -1.97 -1.42
N ARG A 20 1.74 -2.67 -2.13
CA ARG A 20 2.98 -3.17 -1.54
C ARG A 20 3.81 -2.04 -0.92
N GLU A 21 3.99 -0.92 -1.61
CA GLU A 21 4.76 0.23 -1.12
C GLU A 21 4.22 0.78 0.20
N VAL A 22 2.91 0.81 0.39
CA VAL A 22 2.27 1.27 1.64
C VAL A 22 2.79 0.50 2.86
N PHE A 23 3.02 -0.80 2.71
CA PHE A 23 3.48 -1.70 3.78
C PHE A 23 5.00 -1.87 3.86
N HIS A 24 5.75 -1.27 2.94
CA HIS A 24 7.22 -1.35 2.90
C HIS A 24 7.89 0.00 3.19
N GLN A 25 7.14 0.96 3.76
CA GLN A 25 7.74 2.24 4.16
C GLN A 25 8.58 2.08 5.42
N ASP A 26 9.69 2.81 5.48
CA ASP A 26 10.58 2.84 6.65
C ASP A 26 9.87 3.35 7.90
N THR A 27 8.89 4.24 7.71
CA THR A 27 8.12 4.84 8.82
C THR A 27 6.61 4.57 8.68
N PRO A 28 5.92 4.24 9.79
CA PRO A 28 4.47 4.03 9.75
C PRO A 28 3.69 5.27 9.28
N ALA A 29 4.17 6.48 9.59
CA ALA A 29 3.58 7.73 9.13
C ALA A 29 3.61 7.88 7.59
N GLN A 30 4.65 7.39 6.91
CA GLN A 30 4.70 7.37 5.45
C GLN A 30 3.74 6.33 4.87
N GLY A 31 3.65 5.14 5.47
CA GLY A 31 2.68 4.11 5.12
C GLY A 31 1.24 4.63 5.22
N GLN A 32 0.91 5.28 6.34
CA GLN A 32 -0.40 5.89 6.57
C GLN A 32 -0.75 6.97 5.53
N ARG A 33 0.23 7.81 5.13
CA ARG A 33 0.05 8.82 4.07
C ARG A 33 -0.24 8.18 2.70
N LEU A 34 0.46 7.10 2.35
CA LEU A 34 0.22 6.35 1.11
C LEU A 34 -1.14 5.66 1.14
N ALA A 35 -1.48 5.00 2.25
CA ALA A 35 -2.78 4.38 2.50
C ALA A 35 -3.93 5.38 2.30
N ALA A 36 -3.83 6.58 2.89
CA ALA A 36 -4.82 7.64 2.73
C ALA A 36 -4.95 8.12 1.28
N ARG A 37 -3.85 8.15 0.50
CA ARG A 37 -3.90 8.48 -0.93
C ARG A 37 -4.60 7.39 -1.75
N LEU A 38 -4.34 6.12 -1.46
CA LEU A 38 -4.98 5.00 -2.16
C LEU A 38 -6.50 4.97 -1.94
N ILE A 39 -6.97 5.18 -0.71
CA ILE A 39 -8.42 5.25 -0.39
C ILE A 39 -9.14 6.35 -1.19
N LYS A 40 -8.43 7.45 -1.52
CA LYS A 40 -8.98 8.51 -2.36
C LYS A 40 -9.02 8.13 -3.84
N ARG A 41 -7.96 7.49 -4.35
CA ARG A 41 -7.77 7.22 -5.79
C ARG A 41 -8.48 5.96 -6.30
N LEU A 42 -8.49 4.88 -5.53
CA LEU A 42 -9.00 3.57 -5.99
C LEU A 42 -10.46 3.62 -6.49
N PRO A 43 -11.40 4.35 -5.86
CA PRO A 43 -12.78 4.41 -6.35
C PRO A 43 -12.99 5.08 -7.71
N ALA A 44 -12.00 5.86 -8.18
CA ALA A 44 -12.02 6.53 -9.48
C ALA A 44 -11.32 5.70 -10.58
N CYS A 45 -10.80 4.51 -10.25
CA CYS A 45 -10.20 3.63 -11.24
C CYS A 45 -11.25 3.17 -12.27
N PRO A 46 -10.95 3.18 -13.57
CA PRO A 46 -11.88 2.72 -14.61
C PRO A 46 -12.15 1.22 -14.54
N ILE A 47 -11.36 0.45 -13.79
CA ILE A 47 -11.55 -1.00 -13.61
C ILE A 47 -12.56 -1.26 -12.49
N PRO A 48 -13.71 -1.89 -12.77
CA PRO A 48 -14.81 -2.05 -11.82
C PRO A 48 -14.41 -2.74 -10.52
N GLU A 49 -13.59 -3.78 -10.58
CA GLU A 49 -13.12 -4.57 -9.44
C GLU A 49 -12.27 -3.72 -8.48
N ILE A 50 -11.40 -2.88 -9.05
CA ILE A 50 -10.54 -1.97 -8.28
C ILE A 50 -11.38 -0.84 -7.67
N ALA A 51 -12.32 -0.28 -8.44
CA ALA A 51 -13.23 0.74 -7.92
C ALA A 51 -14.06 0.19 -6.75
N ARG A 52 -14.50 -1.07 -6.85
CA ARG A 52 -15.21 -1.79 -5.78
C ARG A 52 -14.31 -1.99 -4.56
N LEU A 53 -13.06 -2.43 -4.74
CA LEU A 53 -12.09 -2.54 -3.65
C LEU A 53 -11.86 -1.19 -2.97
N GLY A 54 -11.69 -0.12 -3.73
CA GLY A 54 -11.54 1.24 -3.21
C GLY A 54 -12.73 1.68 -2.35
N ARG A 55 -13.96 1.34 -2.77
CA ARG A 55 -15.17 1.62 -1.98
C ARG A 55 -15.20 0.82 -0.68
N THR A 56 -14.77 -0.44 -0.70
CA THR A 56 -14.60 -1.25 0.51
C THR A 56 -13.57 -0.64 1.44
N LEU A 57 -12.37 -0.34 0.97
CA LEU A 57 -11.31 0.28 1.78
C LEU A 57 -11.71 1.64 2.35
N ARG A 58 -12.52 2.41 1.63
CA ARG A 58 -13.09 3.67 2.16
C ARG A 58 -14.03 3.45 3.33
N LYS A 59 -14.83 2.38 3.34
CA LYS A 59 -15.68 2.02 4.49
C LYS A 59 -14.85 1.62 5.70
N TRP A 60 -13.72 0.96 5.48
CA TRP A 60 -12.80 0.50 6.52
C TRP A 60 -11.65 1.47 6.76
N LYS A 61 -11.78 2.74 6.36
CA LYS A 61 -10.66 3.71 6.38
C LYS A 61 -10.01 3.80 7.76
N ASP A 62 -10.80 3.93 8.82
CA ASP A 62 -10.24 4.19 10.15
C ASP A 62 -9.49 2.97 10.67
N ALA A 63 -10.05 1.75 10.50
CA ALA A 63 -9.37 0.50 10.82
C ALA A 63 -8.10 0.29 9.98
N PHE A 64 -8.16 0.64 8.69
CA PHE A 64 -7.03 0.51 7.77
C PHE A 64 -5.89 1.48 8.11
N LEU A 65 -6.21 2.71 8.52
CA LEU A 65 -5.21 3.69 8.94
C LEU A 65 -4.65 3.38 10.33
N ALA A 66 -5.46 2.82 11.23
CA ALA A 66 -5.04 2.40 12.57
C ALA A 66 -3.98 1.29 12.54
N TYR A 67 -3.93 0.47 11.48
CA TYR A 67 -2.85 -0.51 11.27
C TYR A 67 -1.46 0.14 11.27
N PHE A 68 -1.34 1.40 10.84
CA PHE A 68 -0.07 2.11 10.82
C PHE A 68 0.25 2.77 12.17
N ASP A 69 -0.70 2.86 13.09
CA ASP A 69 -0.49 3.46 14.41
C ASP A 69 0.16 2.48 15.40
N THR A 70 0.10 1.16 15.14
CA THR A 70 0.62 0.11 16.04
C THR A 70 2.14 -0.09 15.97
N GLY A 71 2.88 0.65 15.15
CA GLY A 71 4.34 0.57 15.07
C GLY A 71 4.90 -0.72 14.44
N GLU A 72 4.10 -1.77 14.29
CA GLU A 72 4.44 -3.03 13.60
C GLU A 72 4.44 -2.92 12.07
N ALA A 73 3.90 -1.82 11.51
CA ALA A 73 3.79 -1.62 10.07
C ALA A 73 5.14 -1.38 9.36
N SER A 74 6.24 -1.18 10.10
CA SER A 74 7.57 -1.09 9.53
C SER A 74 8.16 -2.50 9.37
N ASN A 75 8.04 -3.06 8.17
CA ASN A 75 8.94 -4.13 7.72
C ASN A 75 10.33 -3.55 7.39
N ALA A 76 10.85 -2.64 8.23
CA ALA A 76 12.25 -2.26 8.14
C ALA A 76 13.07 -3.56 8.21
N PRO A 77 14.07 -3.76 7.33
CA PRO A 77 15.01 -4.86 7.54
C PRO A 77 15.54 -4.67 8.95
N HIS A 78 15.22 -5.62 9.82
CA HIS A 78 15.75 -5.73 11.17
C HIS A 78 17.18 -5.20 11.12
N ARG A 79 17.44 -4.11 11.83
CA ARG A 79 18.75 -3.51 11.89
C ARG A 79 19.64 -4.58 12.53
N SER A 80 20.26 -5.42 11.71
CA SER A 80 21.35 -6.29 12.11
C SER A 80 22.31 -5.34 12.77
N HIS A 81 22.41 -5.48 14.09
CA HIS A 81 23.41 -4.79 14.86
C HIS A 81 24.73 -5.26 14.27
N GLN A 82 25.30 -4.50 13.33
CA GLN A 82 26.72 -4.54 13.08
C GLN A 82 27.34 -4.01 14.36
N ARG A 83 27.52 -4.96 15.30
CA ARG A 83 28.39 -4.83 16.44
C ARG A 83 29.73 -4.42 15.85
N THR A 84 30.08 -3.16 16.06
CA THR A 84 31.43 -2.65 15.95
C THR A 84 32.35 -3.62 16.70
N LEU A 85 33.12 -4.40 15.95
CA LEU A 85 34.36 -4.96 16.46
C LEU A 85 35.46 -4.11 15.86
N SER A 86 35.75 -3.01 16.55
CA SER A 86 37.11 -2.52 16.61
C SER A 86 37.91 -3.54 17.42
N ASN A 87 38.85 -4.22 16.78
CA ASN A 87 40.16 -4.55 17.34
C ASN A 87 41.11 -4.96 16.21
#